data_AF-A0A7S0A2E3-F1
#
_entry.id   AF-A0A7S0A2E3-F1
#
_cell.length_a   1.000
_cell.length_b   1.000
_cell.length_c   1.000
_cell.angle_alpha   90.00
_cell.angle_beta   90.00
_cell.angle_gamma   90.00
#
_symmetry.space_group_name_H-M   'P 1'
#
loop_
_entity.id
_entity.type
_entity.pdbx_description
1 polymer ?
#
loop_
_entity_poly.entity_id
_entity_poly.type
_entity_poly.pdbx_seq_one_letter_code
_entity_poly.pdbx_strand_id
1 'polypeptide(L)'
;VEGNVASFMKDFGYVARASPDIAALAAFDSLVRDAVPAALKWSWGRSGIKYRHVVAAFLCETLSVLDRFGSTVFARESMRKFLLDLVVSMASHFAVYPIVAAITLRLANENLGLEGYWDLGFIALMALLILLVYTFMLGALYALRDNALKHDWALAVLLCFILILAVVTRLLYSPLALAAQQFQPQLLRKSEEEAAKQLDAPLATPGGLGEPGACRLADTSDTCSVDDEGTPKEVVPKVAVLLEGPRGVTAPRC
;
A
#
# COMPACT_ATOMS: atom_id res chain seq x y z
N VAL A 1 -0.12 -19.82 -17.23
CA VAL A 1 0.28 -18.92 -16.11
C VAL A 1 0.86 -19.74 -14.96
N GLU A 2 0.19 -20.81 -14.52
CA GLU A 2 0.63 -21.69 -13.43
C GLU A 2 2.04 -22.28 -13.61
N GLY A 3 2.39 -22.79 -14.80
CA GLY A 3 3.74 -23.30 -15.07
C GLY A 3 4.86 -22.26 -14.90
N ASN A 4 4.57 -20.97 -15.14
CA ASN A 4 5.53 -19.89 -14.91
C ASN A 4 5.70 -19.61 -13.42
N VAL A 5 4.61 -19.68 -12.64
CA VAL A 5 4.65 -19.55 -11.17
C VAL A 5 5.42 -20.72 -10.56
N ALA A 6 5.14 -21.95 -11.00
CA ALA A 6 5.83 -23.14 -10.53
C ALA A 6 7.34 -23.08 -10.83
N SER A 7 7.72 -22.69 -12.06
CA SER A 7 9.12 -22.49 -12.43
C SER A 7 9.77 -21.40 -11.59
N PHE A 8 9.10 -20.26 -11.38
CA PHE A 8 9.59 -19.17 -10.52
C PHE A 8 9.84 -19.65 -9.09
N MET A 9 8.89 -20.35 -8.47
CA MET A 9 9.06 -20.86 -7.09
C MET A 9 10.22 -21.86 -6.97
N LYS A 10 10.43 -22.69 -8.02
CA LYS A 10 11.55 -23.64 -8.09
C LYS A 10 12.89 -22.95 -8.33
N ASP A 11 12.94 -21.91 -9.17
CA ASP A 11 14.17 -21.19 -9.49
C ASP A 11 14.66 -20.29 -8.35
N PHE A 12 13.73 -19.72 -7.58
CA PHE A 12 14.05 -18.94 -6.38
C PHE A 12 14.29 -19.82 -5.14
N GLY A 13 14.20 -21.15 -5.27
CA GLY A 13 14.49 -22.10 -4.19
C GLY A 13 13.44 -22.18 -3.09
N TYR A 14 12.25 -21.60 -3.28
CA TYR A 14 11.14 -21.75 -2.33
C TYR A 14 10.61 -23.19 -2.29
N VAL A 15 10.75 -23.94 -3.39
CA VAL A 15 10.43 -25.37 -3.47
C VAL A 15 11.54 -26.10 -4.24
N ALA A 16 11.82 -27.36 -3.90
CA ALA A 16 12.82 -28.15 -4.62
C ALA A 16 12.47 -28.30 -6.11
N ARG A 17 13.48 -28.23 -6.98
CA ARG A 17 13.29 -28.31 -8.44
C ARG A 17 12.58 -29.59 -8.90
N ALA A 18 12.76 -30.70 -8.18
CA ALA A 18 12.14 -31.99 -8.47
C ALA A 18 10.69 -32.12 -7.94
N SER A 19 10.19 -31.15 -7.17
CA SER A 19 8.83 -31.21 -6.63
C SER A 19 7.76 -31.05 -7.72
N PRO A 20 6.58 -31.67 -7.55
CA PRO A 20 5.47 -31.51 -8.48
C PRO A 20 4.98 -30.06 -8.48
N ASP A 21 4.46 -29.59 -9.62
CA ASP A 21 4.02 -28.19 -9.79
C ASP A 21 2.92 -27.78 -8.79
N ILE A 22 2.07 -28.73 -8.38
CA ILE A 22 1.03 -28.52 -7.35
C ILE A 22 1.65 -28.04 -6.03
N ALA A 23 2.80 -28.61 -5.63
CA ALA A 23 3.49 -28.20 -4.41
C ALA A 23 4.07 -26.78 -4.56
N ALA A 24 4.53 -26.41 -5.75
CA ALA A 24 5.03 -25.07 -6.04
C ALA A 24 3.92 -24.01 -6.00
N LEU A 25 2.73 -24.33 -6.52
CA LEU A 25 1.56 -23.45 -6.44
C LEU A 25 1.07 -23.28 -4.99
N ALA A 26 1.02 -24.36 -4.20
CA ALA A 26 0.66 -24.28 -2.79
C ALA A 26 1.64 -23.42 -1.97
N ALA A 27 2.94 -23.54 -2.25
CA ALA A 27 3.96 -22.70 -1.63
C ALA A 27 3.81 -21.22 -2.05
N PHE A 28 3.47 -20.96 -3.32
CA PHE A 28 3.20 -19.61 -3.80
C PHE A 28 2.00 -18.99 -3.09
N ASP A 29 0.91 -19.75 -2.95
CA ASP A 29 -0.29 -19.28 -2.24
C ASP A 29 0.02 -18.92 -0.77
N SER A 30 0.83 -19.73 -0.08
CA SER A 30 1.29 -19.41 1.27
C SER A 30 2.15 -18.13 1.28
N LEU A 31 3.13 -18.04 0.38
CA LEU A 31 4.00 -16.87 0.27
C LEU A 31 3.20 -15.59 -0.02
N VAL A 32 2.22 -15.66 -0.92
CA VAL A 32 1.36 -14.53 -1.26
C VAL A 32 0.49 -14.14 -0.06
N ARG A 33 -0.13 -15.10 0.63
CA ARG A 33 -0.95 -14.84 1.82
C ARG A 33 -0.17 -14.17 2.94
N ASP A 34 1.11 -14.51 3.09
CA ASP A 34 1.95 -13.96 4.16
C ASP A 34 2.63 -12.64 3.74
N ALA A 35 3.23 -12.60 2.55
CA ALA A 35 4.06 -11.49 2.11
C ALA A 35 3.25 -10.33 1.53
N VAL A 36 2.16 -10.58 0.79
CA VAL A 36 1.42 -9.52 0.10
C VAL A 36 0.71 -8.58 1.09
N PRO A 37 -0.01 -9.05 2.13
CA PRO A 37 -0.63 -8.15 3.10
C PRO A 37 0.40 -7.28 3.83
N ALA A 38 1.56 -7.85 4.16
CA ALA A 38 2.66 -7.10 4.74
C ALA A 38 3.16 -6.03 3.75
N ALA A 39 3.51 -6.43 2.52
CA ALA A 39 4.00 -5.52 1.49
C ALA A 39 3.00 -4.41 1.15
N LEU A 40 1.70 -4.71 1.12
CA LEU A 40 0.63 -3.73 0.94
C LEU A 40 0.57 -2.74 2.10
N LYS A 41 0.57 -3.21 3.36
CA LYS A 41 0.63 -2.36 4.55
C LYS A 41 1.86 -1.44 4.52
N TRP A 42 3.01 -1.96 4.08
CA TRP A 42 4.23 -1.18 3.89
C TRP A 42 4.10 -0.12 2.80
N SER A 43 3.53 -0.48 1.66
CA SER A 43 3.40 0.40 0.50
C SER A 43 2.45 1.58 0.72
N TRP A 44 1.48 1.42 1.63
CA TRP A 44 0.45 2.40 1.93
C TRP A 44 0.81 3.36 3.07
N GLY A 45 1.87 3.07 3.82
CA GLY A 45 2.32 3.90 4.94
C GLY A 45 1.39 3.83 6.16
N ARG A 46 1.65 4.67 7.17
CA ARG A 46 0.92 4.64 8.46
C ARG A 46 -0.58 4.86 8.31
N SER A 47 -0.99 5.72 7.38
CA SER A 47 -2.39 6.09 7.18
C SER A 47 -3.15 5.15 6.26
N GLY A 48 -2.51 4.13 5.67
CA GLY A 48 -3.15 3.21 4.73
C GLY A 48 -3.43 3.80 3.33
N ILE A 49 -3.04 5.05 3.07
CA ILE A 49 -3.15 5.68 1.76
C ILE A 49 -1.97 6.63 1.51
N LYS A 50 -1.48 6.68 0.26
CA LYS A 50 -0.41 7.63 -0.11
C LYS A 50 -0.98 9.05 -0.18
N TYR A 51 -0.24 10.02 0.36
CA TYR A 51 -0.60 11.43 0.38
C TYR A 51 -1.08 11.97 -0.99
N ARG A 52 -0.39 11.61 -2.08
CA ARG A 52 -0.75 12.01 -3.44
C ARG A 52 -2.19 11.64 -3.85
N HIS A 53 -2.69 10.49 -3.39
CA HIS A 53 -4.03 10.02 -3.73
C HIS A 53 -5.08 10.81 -2.95
N VAL A 54 -4.75 11.19 -1.72
CA VAL A 54 -5.62 12.04 -0.89
C VAL A 54 -5.73 13.43 -1.51
N VAL A 55 -4.61 14.06 -1.83
CA VAL A 55 -4.62 15.38 -2.51
C VAL A 55 -5.40 15.32 -3.82
N ALA A 56 -5.19 14.28 -4.64
CA ALA A 56 -5.92 14.10 -5.88
C ALA A 56 -7.43 13.92 -5.68
N ALA A 57 -7.86 13.24 -4.61
CA ALA A 57 -9.28 13.05 -4.31
C ALA A 57 -10.01 14.37 -3.99
N PHE A 58 -9.28 15.38 -3.51
CA PHE A 58 -9.85 16.69 -3.18
C PHE A 58 -9.67 17.72 -4.30
N LEU A 59 -9.18 17.34 -5.48
CA LEU A 59 -8.88 18.27 -6.58
C LEU A 59 -10.10 19.11 -7.01
N CYS A 60 -11.30 18.55 -6.87
CA CYS A 60 -12.56 19.27 -7.14
C CYS A 60 -12.68 20.56 -6.30
N GLU A 61 -12.22 20.53 -5.06
CA GLU A 61 -12.24 21.69 -4.17
C GLU A 61 -11.22 22.75 -4.63
N THR A 62 -10.08 22.34 -5.20
CA THR A 62 -9.12 23.27 -5.81
C THR A 62 -9.76 24.06 -6.95
N LEU A 63 -10.60 23.42 -7.75
CA LEU A 63 -11.34 24.09 -8.83
C LEU A 63 -12.34 25.10 -8.26
N SER A 64 -13.11 24.71 -7.22
CA SER A 64 -14.01 25.64 -6.50
C SER A 64 -13.29 26.86 -5.94
N VAL A 65 -12.05 26.68 -5.47
CA VAL A 65 -11.20 27.77 -4.98
C VAL A 65 -10.75 28.70 -6.12
N LEU A 66 -10.39 28.15 -7.29
CA LEU A 66 -10.06 28.95 -8.47
C LEU A 66 -11.24 29.82 -8.93
N ASP A 67 -12.46 29.28 -8.90
CA ASP A 67 -13.67 30.04 -9.23
C ASP A 67 -13.90 31.20 -8.25
N ARG A 68 -13.67 30.97 -6.95
CA ARG A 68 -13.72 32.02 -5.93
C ARG A 68 -12.63 33.08 -6.16
N PHE A 69 -11.44 32.69 -6.61
CA PHE A 69 -10.40 33.65 -6.96
C PHE A 69 -10.80 34.51 -8.16
N GLY A 70 -11.45 33.93 -9.17
CA GLY A 70 -12.01 34.69 -10.29
C GLY A 70 -12.98 35.77 -9.84
N SER A 71 -13.87 35.44 -8.89
CA SER A 71 -14.83 36.41 -8.36
C SER A 71 -14.17 37.50 -7.50
N THR A 72 -13.17 37.15 -6.68
CA THR A 72 -12.39 38.10 -5.88
C THR A 72 -11.63 39.11 -6.76
N VAL A 73 -11.03 38.65 -7.86
CA VAL A 73 -10.34 39.53 -8.83
C VAL A 73 -11.33 40.47 -9.49
N PHE A 74 -12.49 39.96 -9.92
CA PHE A 74 -13.54 40.78 -10.54
C PHE A 74 -14.10 41.84 -9.58
N ALA A 75 -14.26 41.50 -8.30
CA ALA A 75 -14.73 42.40 -7.24
C ALA A 75 -13.68 43.45 -6.82
N ARG A 76 -12.45 43.42 -7.37
CA ARG A 76 -11.35 44.33 -7.04
C ARG A 76 -11.03 44.39 -5.54
N GLU A 77 -11.10 43.24 -4.87
CA GLU A 77 -10.76 43.17 -3.46
C GLU A 77 -9.26 43.43 -3.23
N SER A 78 -8.89 43.78 -1.99
CA SER A 78 -7.49 44.03 -1.65
C SER A 78 -6.60 42.82 -1.91
N MET A 79 -5.39 43.05 -2.43
CA MET A 79 -4.39 41.99 -2.66
C MET A 79 -4.05 41.21 -1.39
N ARG A 80 -4.09 41.87 -0.21
CA ARG A 80 -3.90 41.22 1.09
C ARG A 80 -4.96 40.14 1.34
N LYS A 81 -6.23 40.45 1.10
CA LYS A 81 -7.33 39.48 1.26
C LYS A 81 -7.17 38.31 0.31
N PHE A 82 -6.87 38.59 -0.96
CA PHE A 82 -6.60 37.56 -1.97
C PHE A 82 -5.48 36.60 -1.54
N LEU A 83 -4.33 37.11 -1.09
CA LEU A 83 -3.21 36.28 -0.65
C LEU A 83 -3.54 35.45 0.59
N LEU A 84 -4.29 36.03 1.55
CA LEU A 84 -4.73 35.29 2.74
C LEU A 84 -5.70 34.17 2.38
N ASP A 85 -6.64 34.41 1.46
CA ASP A 85 -7.54 33.38 0.94
C ASP A 85 -6.77 32.26 0.26
N LEU A 86 -5.79 32.60 -0.58
CA LEU A 86 -4.92 31.63 -1.23
C LEU A 86 -4.16 30.77 -0.21
N VAL A 87 -3.54 31.40 0.79
CA VAL A 87 -2.79 30.69 1.83
C VAL A 87 -3.68 29.76 2.64
N VAL A 88 -4.87 30.20 3.04
CA VAL A 88 -5.83 29.35 3.78
C VAL A 88 -6.32 28.20 2.90
N SER A 89 -6.70 28.45 1.65
CA SER A 89 -7.14 27.39 0.74
C SER A 89 -6.06 26.34 0.50
N MET A 90 -4.81 26.77 0.31
CA MET A 90 -3.67 25.86 0.17
C MET A 90 -3.45 25.06 1.47
N ALA A 91 -3.51 25.69 2.64
CA ALA A 91 -3.38 24.99 3.92
C ALA A 91 -4.50 23.97 4.15
N SER A 92 -5.75 24.33 3.83
CA SER A 92 -6.89 23.42 3.89
C SER A 92 -6.67 22.20 2.99
N HIS A 93 -6.20 22.45 1.75
CA HIS A 93 -6.04 21.41 0.75
C HIS A 93 -4.87 20.45 1.05
N PHE A 94 -3.71 21.00 1.42
CA PHE A 94 -2.49 20.22 1.60
C PHE A 94 -2.28 19.74 3.04
N ALA A 95 -2.99 20.28 4.04
CA ALA A 95 -2.83 19.85 5.43
C ALA A 95 -4.15 19.37 6.06
N VAL A 96 -5.21 20.17 6.04
CA VAL A 96 -6.45 19.82 6.77
C VAL A 96 -7.13 18.58 6.18
N TYR A 97 -7.41 18.53 4.86
CA TYR A 97 -8.05 17.35 4.27
C TYR A 97 -7.24 16.07 4.45
N PRO A 98 -5.90 16.07 4.26
CA PRO A 98 -5.09 14.90 4.55
C PRO A 98 -5.13 14.46 6.02
N ILE A 99 -5.10 15.39 6.98
CA ILE A 99 -5.22 15.05 8.40
C ILE A 99 -6.56 14.38 8.68
N VAL A 100 -7.66 14.96 8.18
CA VAL A 100 -9.00 14.40 8.35
C VAL A 100 -9.10 13.01 7.72
N ALA A 101 -8.63 12.85 6.48
CA ALA A 101 -8.63 11.55 5.80
C ALA A 101 -7.81 10.49 6.56
N ALA A 102 -6.64 10.86 7.08
CA ALA A 102 -5.81 9.96 7.88
C ALA A 102 -6.50 9.53 9.18
N ILE A 103 -7.19 10.45 9.88
CA ILE A 103 -7.96 10.15 11.09
C ILE A 103 -9.12 9.20 10.75
N THR A 104 -9.88 9.50 9.69
CA THR A 104 -10.99 8.66 9.22
C THR A 104 -10.54 7.24 8.92
N LEU A 105 -9.48 7.08 8.13
CA LEU A 105 -8.96 5.75 7.75
C LEU A 105 -8.45 4.97 8.95
N ARG A 106 -7.80 5.65 9.90
CA ARG A 106 -7.28 5.00 11.11
C ARG A 106 -8.41 4.46 11.97
N LEU A 107 -9.44 5.27 12.21
CA LEU A 107 -10.58 4.88 13.03
C LEU A 107 -11.46 3.82 12.33
N ALA A 108 -11.57 3.86 11.00
CA ALA A 108 -12.23 2.82 10.22
C ALA A 108 -11.50 1.47 10.32
N ASN A 109 -10.15 1.48 10.28
CA ASN A 109 -9.35 0.25 10.38
C ASN A 109 -9.45 -0.43 11.76
N GLU A 110 -9.65 0.33 12.84
CA GLU A 110 -9.77 -0.22 14.19
C GLU A 110 -11.10 -0.95 14.43
N ASN A 111 -12.09 -0.80 13.54
CA ASN A 111 -13.48 -1.17 13.80
C ASN A 111 -14.08 -2.13 12.76
N LEU A 112 -13.24 -2.84 12.01
CA LEU A 112 -13.67 -3.82 10.99
C LEU A 112 -14.48 -5.02 11.53
N GLY A 113 -14.56 -5.20 12.85
CA GLY A 113 -15.25 -6.33 13.49
C GLY A 113 -16.63 -6.02 14.07
N LEU A 114 -17.15 -4.80 13.88
CA LEU A 114 -18.50 -4.44 14.35
C LEU A 114 -19.55 -4.93 13.34
N GLU A 115 -20.58 -5.62 13.84
CA GLU A 115 -21.69 -6.12 13.02
C GLU A 115 -23.04 -5.55 13.50
N GLY A 116 -24.00 -5.43 12.58
CA GLY A 116 -25.39 -5.05 12.89
C GLY A 116 -25.60 -3.56 13.18
N TYR A 117 -26.50 -3.23 14.12
CA TYR A 117 -26.87 -1.83 14.42
C TYR A 117 -25.74 -1.01 15.07
N TRP A 118 -24.79 -1.68 15.73
CA TRP A 118 -23.63 -1.02 16.34
C TRP A 118 -22.71 -0.40 15.30
N ASP A 119 -22.63 -0.98 14.10
CA ASP A 119 -21.88 -0.42 12.97
C ASP A 119 -22.45 0.93 12.54
N LEU A 120 -23.78 1.03 12.40
CA LEU A 120 -24.43 2.30 12.04
C LEU A 120 -24.22 3.38 13.11
N GLY A 121 -24.36 3.03 14.40
CA GLY A 121 -24.11 3.95 15.50
C GLY A 121 -22.66 4.43 15.55
N PHE A 122 -21.72 3.51 15.31
CA PHE A 122 -20.29 3.82 15.24
C PHE A 122 -19.98 4.75 14.06
N ILE A 123 -20.49 4.45 12.86
CA ILE A 123 -20.32 5.29 11.66
C ILE A 123 -20.88 6.71 11.91
N ALA A 124 -22.06 6.83 12.54
CA ALA A 124 -22.65 8.13 12.86
C ALA A 124 -21.79 8.93 13.85
N LEU A 125 -21.31 8.27 14.92
CA LEU A 125 -20.42 8.89 15.90
C LEU A 125 -19.09 9.34 15.26
N MET A 126 -18.54 8.49 14.40
CA MET A 126 -17.33 8.75 13.64
C MET A 126 -17.49 9.95 12.70
N ALA A 127 -18.60 10.00 11.96
CA ALA A 127 -18.91 11.12 11.09
C ALA A 127 -19.05 12.42 11.89
N LEU A 128 -19.70 12.38 13.07
CA LEU A 128 -19.82 13.53 13.95
C LEU A 128 -18.46 14.01 14.48
N LEU A 129 -17.60 13.08 14.91
CA LEU A 129 -16.26 13.39 15.38
C LEU A 129 -15.41 14.02 14.27
N ILE A 130 -15.44 13.42 13.08
CA ILE A 130 -14.73 13.95 11.90
C ILE A 130 -15.24 15.34 11.55
N LEU A 131 -16.56 15.55 11.55
CA LEU A 131 -17.18 16.84 11.30
C LEU A 131 -16.74 17.89 12.34
N LEU A 132 -16.69 17.52 13.62
CA LEU A 132 -16.23 18.39 14.70
C LEU A 132 -14.76 18.79 14.52
N VAL A 133 -13.88 17.81 14.25
CA VAL A 133 -12.45 18.08 14.01
C VAL A 133 -12.25 18.97 12.79
N TYR A 134 -12.98 18.67 11.70
CA TYR A 134 -12.93 19.42 10.46
C TYR A 134 -13.40 20.87 10.64
N THR A 135 -14.58 21.06 11.25
CA THR A 135 -15.15 22.39 11.50
C THR A 135 -14.29 23.19 12.48
N PHE A 136 -13.70 22.56 13.49
CA PHE A 136 -12.77 23.21 14.40
C PHE A 136 -11.51 23.71 13.67
N MET A 137 -10.85 22.86 12.87
CA MET A 137 -9.64 23.22 12.14
C MET A 137 -9.90 24.34 11.11
N LEU A 138 -10.98 24.21 10.33
CA LEU A 138 -11.35 25.26 9.38
C LEU A 138 -11.79 26.54 10.07
N GLY A 139 -12.61 26.44 11.12
CA GLY A 139 -13.06 27.59 11.91
C GLY A 139 -11.88 28.36 12.48
N ALA A 140 -10.87 27.68 13.00
CA ALA A 140 -9.63 28.28 13.46
C ALA A 140 -8.86 29.00 12.32
N LEU A 141 -8.72 28.36 11.15
CA LEU A 141 -8.07 28.98 9.99
C LEU A 141 -8.79 30.24 9.52
N TYR A 142 -10.12 30.19 9.36
CA TYR A 142 -10.91 31.33 8.93
C TYR A 142 -10.94 32.45 9.97
N ALA A 143 -11.06 32.11 11.26
CA ALA A 143 -10.97 33.11 12.32
C ALA A 143 -9.60 33.80 12.35
N LEU A 144 -8.50 33.05 12.22
CA LEU A 144 -7.15 33.61 12.15
C LEU A 144 -6.95 34.46 10.91
N ARG A 145 -7.46 34.04 9.75
CA ARG A 145 -7.47 34.82 8.50
C ARG A 145 -8.19 36.14 8.67
N ASP A 146 -9.40 36.13 9.24
CA ASP A 146 -10.20 37.34 9.42
C ASP A 146 -9.54 38.32 10.40
N ASN A 147 -8.81 37.82 11.40
CA ASN A 147 -7.97 38.63 12.28
C ASN A 147 -6.70 39.12 11.56
N ALA A 148 -6.09 38.30 10.70
CA ALA A 148 -4.92 38.64 9.89
C ALA A 148 -5.22 39.71 8.84
N LEU A 149 -6.48 39.94 8.48
CA LEU A 149 -6.88 41.11 7.68
C LEU A 149 -6.73 42.43 8.45
N LYS A 150 -6.88 42.39 9.77
CA LYS A 150 -6.88 43.57 10.64
C LYS A 150 -5.53 43.81 11.32
N HIS A 151 -4.78 42.74 11.60
CA HIS A 151 -3.59 42.79 12.42
C HIS A 151 -2.45 41.92 11.87
N ASP A 152 -1.21 42.41 11.92
CA ASP A 152 -0.04 41.68 11.41
C ASP A 152 0.43 40.57 12.36
N TRP A 153 0.21 40.71 13.68
CA TRP A 153 0.52 39.64 14.63
C TRP A 153 -0.34 38.38 14.37
N ALA A 154 -1.60 38.57 13.95
CA ALA A 154 -2.50 37.47 13.63
C ALA A 154 -2.05 36.72 12.36
N LEU A 155 -1.37 37.41 11.43
CA LEU A 155 -0.71 36.77 10.28
C LEU A 155 0.41 35.84 10.74
N ALA A 156 1.26 36.27 11.69
CA ALA A 156 2.31 35.41 12.24
C ALA A 156 1.73 34.17 12.93
N VAL A 157 0.64 34.34 13.69
CA VAL A 157 -0.07 33.21 14.34
C VAL A 157 -0.68 32.26 13.30
N LEU A 158 -1.31 32.79 12.24
CA LEU A 158 -1.84 31.99 11.14
C LEU A 158 -0.75 31.15 10.46
N LEU A 159 0.39 31.75 10.13
CA LEU A 159 1.51 31.05 9.50
C LEU A 159 2.10 29.96 10.42
N CYS A 160 2.21 30.24 11.72
CA CYS A 160 2.63 29.25 12.71
C CYS A 160 1.64 28.08 12.79
N PHE A 161 0.33 28.37 12.80
CA PHE A 161 -0.70 27.33 12.81
C PHE A 161 -0.66 26.46 11.56
N ILE A 162 -0.48 27.06 10.38
CA ILE A 162 -0.31 26.32 9.12
C ILE A 162 0.94 25.44 9.15
N LEU A 163 2.06 25.95 9.70
CA LEU A 163 3.28 25.17 9.84
C LEU A 163 3.05 23.95 10.75
N ILE A 164 2.35 24.11 11.86
CA ILE A 164 1.98 23.00 12.76
C ILE A 164 1.14 21.96 12.01
N LEU A 165 0.10 22.39 11.27
CA LEU A 165 -0.72 21.48 10.47
C LEU A 165 0.12 20.74 9.41
N ALA A 166 1.05 21.43 8.75
CA ALA A 166 1.94 20.81 7.77
C ALA A 166 2.88 19.79 8.42
N VAL A 167 3.42 20.08 9.61
CA VAL A 167 4.24 19.13 10.39
C VAL A 167 3.42 17.91 10.79
N VAL A 168 2.20 18.09 11.33
CA VAL A 168 1.30 16.98 11.68
C VAL A 168 0.99 16.13 10.45
N THR A 169 0.66 16.76 9.32
CA THR A 169 0.43 16.07 8.05
C THR A 169 1.66 15.27 7.63
N ARG A 170 2.85 15.87 7.69
CA ARG A 170 4.10 15.19 7.39
C ARG A 170 4.35 14.02 8.33
N LEU A 171 4.03 14.12 9.62
CA LEU A 171 4.19 13.02 10.58
C LEU A 171 3.20 11.87 10.35
N LEU A 172 1.98 12.18 9.91
CA LEU A 172 0.98 11.17 9.54
C LEU A 172 1.38 10.43 8.26
N TYR A 173 1.84 11.15 7.25
CA TYR A 173 2.20 10.60 5.94
C TYR A 173 3.69 10.30 5.75
N SER A 174 4.54 10.52 6.77
CA SER A 174 5.96 10.22 6.66
C SER A 174 6.11 8.73 6.35
N PRO A 175 6.81 8.38 5.26
CA PRO A 175 7.04 6.98 4.97
C PRO A 175 7.77 6.36 6.15
N LEU A 176 7.34 5.17 6.56
CA LEU A 176 8.05 4.29 7.50
C LEU A 176 9.37 3.78 6.88
N ALA A 177 10.06 4.60 6.08
CA ALA A 177 11.25 4.23 5.31
C ALA A 177 12.35 3.64 6.22
N LEU A 178 12.45 4.11 7.46
CA LEU A 178 13.37 3.56 8.46
C LEU A 178 13.05 2.10 8.84
N ALA A 179 11.78 1.74 8.85
CA ALA A 179 11.36 0.40 9.23
C ALA A 179 11.35 -0.56 8.02
N ALA A 180 11.18 -0.04 6.79
CA ALA A 180 11.27 -0.84 5.57
C ALA A 180 12.71 -1.32 5.32
N GLN A 181 13.70 -0.49 5.68
CA GLN A 181 15.11 -0.83 5.63
C GLN A 181 15.49 -1.97 6.60
N GLN A 182 14.70 -2.21 7.66
CA GLN A 182 14.91 -3.34 8.58
C GLN A 182 14.28 -4.65 8.12
N PHE A 183 13.22 -4.62 7.31
CA PHE A 183 12.53 -5.84 6.87
C PHE A 183 13.26 -6.59 5.76
N GLN A 184 13.90 -5.86 4.85
CA GLN A 184 14.65 -6.42 3.74
C GLN A 184 15.81 -7.35 4.16
N PRO A 185 16.64 -7.01 5.17
CA PRO A 185 17.69 -7.91 5.65
C PRO A 185 17.16 -9.13 6.42
N GLN A 186 15.96 -9.07 7.02
CA GLN A 186 15.42 -10.22 7.75
C GLN A 186 14.88 -11.31 6.82
N LEU A 187 14.25 -10.94 5.71
CA LEU A 187 13.83 -11.91 4.69
C LEU A 187 15.04 -12.59 4.05
N LEU A 188 16.09 -11.80 3.75
CA LEU A 188 17.35 -12.35 3.25
C LEU A 188 18.00 -13.30 4.26
N ARG A 189 18.09 -12.90 5.54
CA ARG A 189 18.63 -13.78 6.59
C ARG A 189 17.83 -15.05 6.79
N LYS A 190 16.49 -14.98 6.77
CA LYS A 190 15.66 -16.18 6.88
C LYS A 190 15.88 -17.12 5.69
N SER A 191 15.97 -16.58 4.47
CA SER A 191 16.29 -17.41 3.30
C SER A 191 17.69 -18.03 3.39
N GLU A 192 18.68 -17.30 3.93
CA GLU A 192 20.04 -17.82 4.14
C GLU A 192 20.07 -18.91 5.23
N GLU A 193 19.32 -18.73 6.33
CA GLU A 193 19.26 -19.70 7.43
C GLU A 193 18.51 -20.98 7.02
N GLU A 194 17.42 -20.86 6.26
CA GLU A 194 16.69 -22.01 5.71
C GLU A 194 17.52 -22.76 4.67
N ALA A 195 18.25 -22.04 3.81
CA ALA A 195 19.20 -22.64 2.87
C ALA A 195 20.33 -23.38 3.61
N ALA A 196 20.85 -22.82 4.71
CA ALA A 196 21.88 -23.47 5.54
C ALA A 196 21.34 -24.75 6.21
N LYS A 197 20.13 -24.71 6.78
CA LYS A 197 19.50 -25.89 7.40
C LYS A 197 19.23 -27.02 6.39
N GLN A 198 18.92 -26.70 5.14
CA GLN A 198 18.78 -27.70 4.09
C GLN A 198 20.12 -28.35 3.71
N LEU A 199 21.23 -27.60 3.78
CA LEU A 199 22.56 -28.12 3.47
C LEU A 199 23.09 -29.06 4.58
N ASP A 200 22.79 -28.75 5.84
CA ASP A 200 23.23 -29.54 7.01
C ASP A 200 22.32 -30.72 7.35
N ALA A 201 21.17 -30.87 6.67
CA ALA A 201 20.33 -32.04 6.84
C ALA A 201 21.15 -33.29 6.44
N PRO A 202 21.44 -34.21 7.39
CA PRO A 202 22.33 -35.34 7.13
C PRO A 202 21.80 -36.08 5.91
N LEU A 203 22.64 -36.21 4.88
CA LEU A 203 22.38 -37.10 3.75
C LEU A 203 21.91 -38.41 4.37
N ALA A 204 20.61 -38.65 4.28
CA ALA A 204 20.03 -39.87 4.80
C ALA A 204 20.80 -40.98 4.11
N THR A 205 21.67 -41.63 4.88
CA THR A 205 22.45 -42.75 4.40
C THR A 205 21.45 -43.71 3.79
N PRO A 206 21.61 -44.11 2.52
CA PRO A 206 20.78 -45.14 1.93
C PRO A 206 21.01 -46.44 2.70
N GLY A 207 20.28 -46.59 3.80
CA GLY A 207 20.34 -47.71 4.72
C GLY A 207 19.27 -48.71 4.31
N GLY A 208 19.73 -49.88 3.87
CA GLY A 208 18.90 -51.09 3.82
C GLY A 208 18.52 -51.55 2.42
N LEU A 209 19.49 -52.11 1.69
CA LEU A 209 19.20 -53.20 0.77
C LEU A 209 18.70 -54.41 1.61
N GLY A 210 17.44 -54.82 1.41
CA GLY A 210 16.88 -56.07 1.93
C GLY A 210 15.46 -55.87 2.46
N GLU A 211 14.38 -56.48 1.95
CA GLU A 211 14.24 -57.74 1.23
C GLU A 211 13.21 -57.65 0.07
N PRO A 212 13.34 -58.50 -0.96
CA PRO A 212 12.36 -58.64 -2.05
C PRO A 212 11.07 -59.31 -1.56
N GLY A 213 10.09 -58.50 -1.15
CA GLY A 213 8.72 -58.93 -0.87
C GLY A 213 7.90 -59.11 -2.14
N ALA A 214 7.62 -60.37 -2.46
CA ALA A 214 6.74 -60.92 -3.48
C ALA A 214 5.70 -59.99 -4.14
N CYS A 215 5.74 -59.96 -5.47
CA CYS A 215 4.67 -59.51 -6.35
C CYS A 215 3.33 -60.20 -6.00
N ARG A 216 2.33 -59.42 -5.61
CA ARG A 216 0.93 -59.85 -5.63
C ARG A 216 0.25 -59.13 -6.80
N LEU A 217 0.09 -59.87 -7.90
CA LEU A 217 -0.85 -59.55 -8.96
C LEU A 217 -2.25 -59.43 -8.33
N ALA A 218 -2.83 -58.24 -8.40
CA ALA A 218 -4.26 -58.05 -8.28
C ALA A 218 -4.70 -57.36 -9.56
N ASP A 219 -5.41 -58.12 -10.39
CA ASP A 219 -6.29 -57.66 -11.44
C ASP A 219 -7.20 -56.55 -10.90
N THR A 220 -7.18 -55.39 -11.57
CA THR A 220 -8.42 -54.64 -11.79
C THR A 220 -8.40 -54.10 -13.20
N SER A 221 -9.34 -54.62 -13.97
CA SER A 221 -9.83 -54.17 -15.25
C SER A 221 -10.46 -52.78 -15.18
N ASP A 222 -10.67 -52.22 -16.37
CA ASP A 222 -11.61 -51.15 -16.72
C ASP A 222 -11.10 -49.72 -16.47
N THR A 223 -11.13 -48.77 -17.41
CA THR A 223 -11.68 -48.69 -18.77
C THR A 223 -11.02 -47.48 -19.45
N CYS A 224 -10.71 -47.58 -20.74
CA CYS A 224 -10.27 -46.45 -21.56
C CYS A 224 -11.50 -45.64 -22.01
N SER A 225 -11.50 -44.33 -21.77
CA SER A 225 -12.29 -43.36 -22.53
C SER A 225 -11.33 -42.36 -23.15
N VAL A 226 -11.23 -42.43 -24.47
CA VAL A 226 -10.52 -41.50 -25.35
C VAL A 226 -11.48 -40.35 -25.63
N ASP A 227 -11.08 -39.12 -25.29
CA ASP A 227 -11.74 -37.93 -25.82
C ASP A 227 -10.92 -37.39 -27.00
N ASP A 228 -11.64 -37.34 -28.12
CA ASP A 228 -11.23 -36.98 -29.46
C ASP A 228 -11.53 -35.49 -29.67
N GLU A 229 -10.56 -34.61 -29.41
CA GLU A 229 -10.68 -33.21 -29.85
C GLU A 229 -9.33 -32.65 -30.30
N GLY A 230 -9.10 -32.76 -31.62
CA GLY A 230 -8.03 -32.07 -32.31
C GLY A 230 -8.34 -30.59 -32.49
N THR A 231 -7.45 -29.72 -31.99
CA THR A 231 -7.28 -28.36 -32.51
C THR A 231 -5.79 -27.98 -32.56
N PRO A 232 -5.40 -27.08 -33.50
CA PRO A 232 -4.02 -26.93 -33.95
C PRO A 232 -3.18 -26.05 -33.01
N LYS A 233 -1.88 -26.34 -32.98
CA LYS A 233 -0.83 -25.53 -32.34
C LYS A 233 -0.80 -24.11 -32.90
N GLU A 234 -1.18 -23.13 -32.09
CA GLU A 234 -0.90 -21.73 -32.34
C GLU A 234 0.52 -21.39 -31.84
N VAL A 235 1.39 -21.05 -32.78
CA VAL A 235 2.76 -20.58 -32.56
C VAL A 235 2.76 -19.06 -32.67
N VAL A 236 2.86 -18.34 -31.55
CA VAL A 236 3.18 -16.89 -31.53
C VAL A 236 3.89 -16.53 -30.19
N PRO A 237 4.61 -15.41 -30.10
CA PRO A 237 6.06 -15.33 -30.27
C PRO A 237 6.81 -15.09 -28.95
N LYS A 238 8.14 -15.32 -28.98
CA LYS A 238 9.08 -14.86 -27.96
C LYS A 238 8.98 -13.34 -27.79
N VAL A 239 8.33 -12.90 -26.71
CA VAL A 239 8.52 -11.55 -26.17
C VAL A 239 9.77 -11.58 -25.30
N ALA A 240 10.88 -11.10 -25.86
CA ALA A 240 12.07 -10.78 -25.10
C ALA A 240 11.75 -9.56 -24.21
N VAL A 241 11.40 -9.82 -22.95
CA VAL A 241 11.36 -8.78 -21.93
C VAL A 241 12.80 -8.52 -21.49
N LEU A 242 13.43 -7.55 -22.15
CA LEU A 242 14.61 -6.86 -21.64
C LEU A 242 14.21 -6.14 -20.34
N LEU A 243 14.51 -6.78 -19.21
CA LEU A 243 14.58 -6.09 -17.93
C LEU A 243 15.83 -5.19 -17.95
N GLU A 244 15.71 -4.00 -18.52
CA GLU A 244 16.62 -2.91 -18.19
C GLU A 244 16.40 -2.54 -16.72
N GLY A 245 17.32 -2.97 -15.87
CA GLY A 245 17.39 -2.54 -14.48
C GLY A 245 17.57 -1.02 -14.39
N PRO A 246 17.04 -0.37 -13.34
CA PRO A 246 17.15 1.07 -13.18
C PRO A 246 18.62 1.46 -13.04
N ARG A 247 19.13 2.21 -14.03
CA ARG A 247 20.43 2.89 -13.94
C ARG A 247 20.43 3.77 -12.70
N GLY A 248 21.46 3.60 -11.89
CA GLY A 248 21.65 4.29 -10.62
C GLY A 248 21.49 5.80 -10.76
N VAL A 249 20.57 6.35 -9.97
CA VAL A 249 20.51 7.78 -9.69
C VAL A 249 21.69 8.09 -8.79
N THR A 250 22.72 8.71 -9.36
CA THR A 250 23.81 9.35 -8.63
C THR A 250 23.23 10.41 -7.71
N ALA A 251 23.50 10.30 -6.41
CA ALA A 251 23.20 11.33 -5.43
C ALA A 251 23.93 12.64 -5.78
N PRO A 252 23.27 13.81 -5.65
CA PRO A 252 23.97 15.08 -5.76
C PRO A 252 24.90 15.25 -4.55
N ARG A 253 26.18 15.53 -4.82
CA ARG A 253 27.09 16.08 -3.83
C ARG A 253 26.68 17.52 -3.55
N CYS A 254 26.32 17.80 -2.31
CA CYS A 254 26.46 19.10 -1.65
C CYS A 254 27.11 18.83 -0.30
#